data_AF-A0A9X9YG19-F1
#
_entry.id   AF-A0A9X9YG19-F1
#
_cell.length_a   1.000
_cell.length_b   1.000
_cell.length_c   1.000
_cell.angle_alpha   90.00
_cell.angle_beta   90.00
_cell.angle_gamma   90.00
#
_symmetry.space_group_name_H-M   'P 1'
#
loop_
_entity.id
_entity.type
_entity.pdbx_description
1 polymer ?
#
loop_
_entity_poly.entity_id
_entity_poly.type
_entity_poly.pdbx_seq_one_letter_code
_entity_poly.pdbx_strand_id
1 'polypeptide(L)'
;MWKPKWSEPCPCASGKKFKDCCWRRLPGFDIGKAYRAALREKHFERALQATRADVTQYTIWHKTNTAPALAVVGDGLKLLRIDVNALGAYVGRLSSLYFHLGLWKDWTAVLDRLRTNIQHPAWYRKIAYYLAFYYLSPGGDRAKARQELAKAGPITKKEEDLELLQLYVDLEFDDLPFAARIEILGSRLN
;
A
#
# COMPACT_ATOMS: atom_id res chain seq x y z
N MET A 1 4.62 -16.34 -17.59
CA MET A 1 4.48 -14.98 -17.02
C MET A 1 2.99 -14.68 -16.87
N TRP A 2 2.53 -14.37 -15.66
CA TRP A 2 1.14 -13.98 -15.42
C TRP A 2 0.89 -12.58 -15.99
N LYS A 3 -0.27 -12.34 -16.61
CA LYS A 3 -0.68 -11.03 -17.10
C LYS A 3 -2.21 -10.88 -16.99
N PRO A 4 -2.74 -9.70 -16.63
CA PRO A 4 -4.18 -9.48 -16.63
C PRO A 4 -4.75 -9.63 -18.04
N LYS A 5 -5.94 -10.22 -18.16
CA LYS A 5 -6.70 -10.18 -19.41
C LYS A 5 -7.14 -8.75 -19.71
N TRP A 6 -7.34 -8.44 -20.99
CA TRP A 6 -7.72 -7.11 -21.43
C TRP A 6 -9.02 -6.58 -20.80
N SER A 7 -9.98 -7.46 -20.57
CA SER A 7 -11.28 -7.16 -19.96
C SER A 7 -11.26 -7.10 -18.45
N GLU A 8 -10.22 -7.62 -17.80
CA GLU A 8 -10.11 -7.63 -16.34
C GLU A 8 -9.84 -6.21 -15.80
N PRO A 9 -10.25 -5.93 -14.54
CA PRO A 9 -9.87 -4.70 -13.86
C PRO A 9 -8.35 -4.51 -13.87
N CYS A 10 -7.91 -3.28 -14.11
CA CYS A 10 -6.49 -2.96 -14.09
C CYS A 10 -5.92 -3.10 -12.65
N PRO A 11 -4.80 -3.82 -12.45
CA PRO A 11 -4.19 -3.99 -11.13
C PRO A 11 -3.78 -2.70 -10.41
N CYS A 12 -3.66 -1.57 -11.13
CA CYS A 12 -3.47 -0.25 -10.51
C CYS A 12 -4.69 0.27 -9.72
N ALA A 13 -5.80 -0.48 -9.67
CA ALA A 13 -7.02 -0.13 -8.94
C ALA A 13 -7.71 1.18 -9.36
N SER A 14 -7.47 1.64 -10.59
CA SER A 14 -8.16 2.81 -11.16
C SER A 14 -9.66 2.61 -11.40
N GLY A 15 -10.16 1.37 -11.30
CA GLY A 15 -11.53 1.00 -11.68
C GLY A 15 -11.73 0.78 -13.18
N LYS A 16 -10.73 1.09 -14.02
CA LYS A 16 -10.76 0.85 -15.47
C LYS A 16 -10.33 -0.58 -15.81
N LYS A 17 -10.77 -1.07 -16.97
CA LYS A 17 -10.27 -2.31 -17.58
C LYS A 17 -8.79 -2.16 -17.94
N PHE A 18 -8.04 -3.26 -17.92
CA PHE A 18 -6.59 -3.25 -18.16
C PHE A 18 -6.23 -2.64 -19.53
N LYS A 19 -6.97 -3.01 -20.59
CA LYS A 19 -6.77 -2.49 -21.96
C LYS A 19 -6.92 -0.97 -22.08
N ASP A 20 -7.80 -0.39 -21.25
CA ASP A 20 -8.16 1.04 -21.27
C ASP A 20 -7.35 1.84 -20.23
N CYS A 21 -6.39 1.21 -19.55
CA CYS A 21 -5.63 1.81 -18.46
C CYS A 21 -4.12 1.67 -18.67
N CYS A 22 -3.49 0.67 -18.05
CA CYS A 22 -2.03 0.57 -18.00
C CYS A 22 -1.44 -0.24 -19.17
N TRP A 23 -2.24 -0.92 -19.99
CA TRP A 23 -1.75 -1.75 -21.09
C TRP A 23 -0.72 -1.02 -21.98
N ARG A 24 -1.01 0.21 -22.41
CA ARG A 24 -0.13 1.00 -23.30
C ARG A 24 1.11 1.57 -22.62
N ARG A 25 1.25 1.38 -21.30
CA ARG A 25 2.32 1.93 -20.46
C ARG A 25 3.23 0.82 -19.89
N LEU A 26 3.07 -0.42 -20.37
CA LEU A 26 3.79 -1.60 -19.90
C LEU A 26 4.36 -2.42 -21.07
N PRO A 27 5.50 -3.10 -20.91
CA PRO A 27 6.47 -2.94 -19.82
C PRO A 27 7.36 -1.70 -20.05
N GLY A 28 7.97 -1.14 -18.99
CA GLY A 28 8.98 -0.10 -19.17
C GLY A 28 9.92 0.04 -17.97
N PHE A 29 11.24 -0.03 -18.19
CA PHE A 29 12.25 0.20 -17.15
C PHE A 29 12.32 1.66 -16.70
N ASP A 30 11.71 2.58 -17.46
CA ASP A 30 11.71 4.02 -17.19
C ASP A 30 10.48 4.56 -16.44
N ILE A 31 9.55 3.71 -15.96
CA ILE A 31 8.32 4.20 -15.31
C ILE A 31 8.65 5.08 -14.09
N GLY A 32 9.60 4.65 -13.24
CA GLY A 32 10.06 5.45 -12.11
C GLY A 32 10.75 6.77 -12.52
N LYS A 33 11.42 6.80 -13.68
CA LYS A 33 12.00 8.02 -14.26
C LYS A 33 10.90 8.98 -14.73
N ALA A 34 9.87 8.45 -15.40
CA ALA A 34 8.70 9.21 -15.84
C ALA A 34 7.93 9.82 -14.65
N TYR A 35 7.75 9.06 -13.56
CA TYR A 35 7.17 9.58 -12.32
C TYR A 35 7.98 10.76 -11.75
N ARG A 36 9.30 10.59 -11.60
CA ARG A 36 10.17 11.65 -11.06
C ARG A 36 10.19 12.89 -11.94
N ALA A 37 10.20 12.73 -13.27
CA ALA A 37 10.13 13.85 -14.20
C ALA A 37 8.82 14.62 -14.06
N ALA A 38 7.68 13.90 -14.08
CA ALA A 38 6.37 14.51 -13.92
C ALA A 38 6.20 15.26 -12.59
N LEU A 39 6.78 14.74 -11.49
CA LEU A 39 6.77 15.44 -10.20
C LEU A 39 7.59 16.73 -10.22
N ARG A 40 8.80 16.73 -10.81
CA ARG A 40 9.60 17.96 -10.95
C ARG A 40 8.87 19.04 -11.73
N GLU A 41 8.11 18.63 -12.73
CA GLU A 41 7.29 19.51 -13.58
C GLU A 41 5.91 19.82 -12.95
N LYS A 42 5.60 19.31 -11.75
CA LYS A 42 4.28 19.41 -11.09
C LYS A 42 3.09 18.90 -11.92
N HIS A 43 3.35 18.04 -12.90
CA HIS A 43 2.31 17.37 -13.69
C HIS A 43 1.75 16.15 -12.95
N PHE A 44 0.93 16.39 -11.92
CA PHE A 44 0.42 15.34 -11.02
C PHE A 44 -0.40 14.26 -11.74
N GLU A 45 -1.16 14.59 -12.80
CA GLU A 45 -1.88 13.58 -13.58
C GLU A 45 -0.92 12.61 -14.29
N ARG A 46 0.17 13.13 -14.85
CA ARG A 46 1.20 12.32 -15.50
C ARG A 46 1.94 11.46 -14.47
N ALA A 47 2.22 12.02 -13.30
CA ALA A 47 2.80 11.27 -12.18
C ALA A 47 1.85 10.13 -11.73
N LEU A 48 0.54 10.39 -11.62
CA LEU A 48 -0.48 9.38 -11.30
C LEU A 48 -0.52 8.26 -12.33
N GLN A 49 -0.46 8.57 -13.62
CA GLN A 49 -0.41 7.55 -14.67
C GLN A 49 0.86 6.69 -14.57
N ALA A 50 2.02 7.29 -14.27
CA ALA A 50 3.27 6.57 -14.08
C ALA A 50 3.21 5.66 -12.85
N THR A 51 2.77 6.17 -11.68
CA THR A 51 2.63 5.36 -10.47
C THR A 51 1.64 4.20 -10.66
N ARG A 52 0.53 4.41 -11.39
CA ARG A 52 -0.39 3.33 -11.74
C ARG A 52 0.26 2.26 -12.62
N ALA A 53 1.13 2.66 -13.55
CA ALA A 53 1.91 1.71 -14.34
C ALA A 53 2.88 0.92 -13.44
N ASP A 54 3.58 1.58 -12.50
CA ASP A 54 4.46 0.92 -11.51
C ASP A 54 3.70 -0.15 -10.70
N VAL A 55 2.54 0.20 -10.12
CA VAL A 55 1.69 -0.76 -9.38
C VAL A 55 1.31 -1.95 -10.26
N THR A 56 0.98 -1.70 -11.53
CA THR A 56 0.56 -2.77 -12.45
C THR A 56 1.72 -3.67 -12.83
N GLN A 57 2.86 -3.09 -13.20
CA GLN A 57 4.11 -3.79 -13.52
C GLN A 57 4.53 -4.68 -12.34
N TYR A 58 4.52 -4.11 -11.14
CA TYR A 58 4.99 -4.81 -9.95
C TYR A 58 4.02 -5.92 -9.52
N THR A 59 2.71 -5.70 -9.62
CA THR A 59 1.72 -6.77 -9.38
C THR A 59 1.89 -7.93 -10.37
N ILE A 60 2.23 -7.64 -11.64
CA ILE A 60 2.55 -8.65 -12.64
C ILE A 60 3.78 -9.46 -12.23
N TRP A 61 4.85 -8.81 -11.75
CA TRP A 61 6.06 -9.48 -11.28
C TRP A 61 5.80 -10.34 -10.05
N HIS A 62 5.08 -9.83 -9.04
CA HIS A 62 4.70 -10.59 -7.85
C HIS A 62 3.94 -11.87 -8.23
N LYS A 63 2.88 -11.75 -9.04
CA LYS A 63 2.04 -12.89 -9.45
C LYS A 63 2.77 -13.88 -10.35
N THR A 64 3.79 -13.42 -11.09
CA THR A 64 4.60 -14.30 -11.95
C THR A 64 5.65 -15.07 -11.16
N ASN A 65 6.31 -14.43 -10.19
CA ASN A 65 7.53 -14.95 -9.59
C ASN A 65 7.34 -15.34 -8.12
N THR A 66 6.92 -14.37 -7.29
CA THR A 66 6.87 -14.56 -5.84
C THR A 66 5.69 -15.41 -5.40
N ALA A 67 4.49 -15.18 -5.96
CA ALA A 67 3.30 -15.92 -5.57
C ALA A 67 3.46 -17.45 -5.79
N PRO A 68 4.01 -17.92 -6.93
CA PRO A 68 4.34 -19.35 -7.09
C PRO A 68 5.45 -19.84 -6.14
N ALA A 69 6.46 -19.01 -5.86
CA ALA A 69 7.58 -19.40 -5.00
C ALA A 69 7.21 -19.56 -3.52
N LEU A 70 6.15 -18.88 -3.06
CA LEU A 70 5.65 -18.97 -1.68
C LEU A 70 5.32 -20.40 -1.22
N ALA A 71 4.83 -21.24 -2.14
CA ALA A 71 4.44 -22.61 -1.82
C ALA A 71 5.62 -23.61 -1.88
N VAL A 72 6.77 -23.21 -2.43
CA VAL A 72 7.83 -24.13 -2.87
C VAL A 72 9.18 -23.85 -2.21
N VAL A 73 9.48 -22.60 -1.89
CA VAL A 73 10.82 -22.16 -1.47
C VAL A 73 10.76 -21.58 -0.06
N GLY A 74 11.66 -22.00 0.83
CA GLY A 74 11.75 -21.48 2.21
C GLY A 74 11.99 -19.96 2.29
N ASP A 75 12.57 -19.36 1.26
CA ASP A 75 12.77 -17.91 1.13
C ASP A 75 11.58 -17.14 0.53
N GLY A 76 10.47 -17.82 0.19
CA GLY A 76 9.28 -17.17 -0.39
C GLY A 76 8.72 -16.03 0.48
N LEU A 77 8.82 -16.16 1.81
CA LEU A 77 8.42 -15.10 2.75
C LEU A 77 9.32 -13.86 2.68
N LYS A 78 10.63 -14.01 2.41
CA LYS A 78 11.55 -12.88 2.25
C LYS A 78 11.22 -12.12 0.96
N LEU A 79 10.99 -12.83 -0.14
CA LEU A 79 10.56 -12.24 -1.41
C LEU A 79 9.23 -11.50 -1.26
N LEU A 80 8.28 -12.11 -0.58
CA LEU A 80 6.99 -11.48 -0.29
C LEU A 80 7.15 -10.20 0.54
N ARG A 81 8.04 -10.17 1.53
CA ARG A 81 8.32 -8.95 2.31
C ARG A 81 8.82 -7.83 1.41
N ILE A 82 9.72 -8.14 0.47
CA ILE A 82 10.20 -7.17 -0.53
C ILE A 82 9.03 -6.66 -1.37
N ASP A 83 8.17 -7.55 -1.85
CA ASP A 83 7.03 -7.17 -2.68
C ASP A 83 6.02 -6.29 -1.94
N VAL A 84 5.69 -6.64 -0.70
CA VAL A 84 4.77 -5.85 0.16
C VAL A 84 5.33 -4.45 0.40
N ASN A 85 6.63 -4.33 0.68
CA ASN A 85 7.27 -3.03 0.91
C ASN A 85 7.31 -2.19 -0.37
N ALA A 86 7.68 -2.78 -1.51
CA ALA A 86 7.75 -2.08 -2.78
C ALA A 86 6.38 -1.62 -3.27
N LEU A 87 5.36 -2.51 -3.25
CA LEU A 87 3.99 -2.13 -3.58
C LEU A 87 3.44 -1.11 -2.58
N GLY A 88 3.72 -1.27 -1.28
CA GLY A 88 3.37 -0.30 -0.25
C GLY A 88 3.90 1.10 -0.57
N ALA A 89 5.17 1.23 -0.94
CA ALA A 89 5.74 2.51 -1.35
C ALA A 89 5.00 3.13 -2.56
N TYR A 90 4.53 2.32 -3.51
CA TYR A 90 3.69 2.83 -4.61
C TYR A 90 2.28 3.23 -4.15
N VAL A 91 1.68 2.53 -3.18
CA VAL A 91 0.41 2.95 -2.55
C VAL A 91 0.57 4.30 -1.87
N GLY A 92 1.67 4.53 -1.15
CA GLY A 92 2.00 5.83 -0.56
C GLY A 92 2.08 6.96 -1.59
N ARG A 93 2.72 6.70 -2.75
CA ARG A 93 2.73 7.65 -3.87
C ARG A 93 1.34 7.92 -4.42
N LEU A 94 0.51 6.88 -4.60
CA LEU A 94 -0.88 7.04 -5.02
C LEU A 94 -1.67 7.89 -4.02
N SER A 95 -1.55 7.63 -2.72
CA SER A 95 -2.20 8.40 -1.66
C SER A 95 -1.90 9.89 -1.78
N SER A 96 -0.61 10.24 -1.87
CA SER A 96 -0.18 11.63 -2.07
C SER A 96 -0.76 12.24 -3.35
N LEU A 97 -0.72 11.52 -4.47
CA LEU A 97 -1.25 12.03 -5.74
C LEU A 97 -2.77 12.21 -5.72
N TYR A 98 -3.51 11.31 -5.08
CA TYR A 98 -4.95 11.42 -4.89
C TYR A 98 -5.31 12.65 -4.06
N PHE A 99 -4.53 12.92 -3.00
CA PHE A 99 -4.69 14.14 -2.21
C PHE A 99 -4.46 15.40 -3.06
N HIS A 100 -3.32 15.50 -3.76
CA HIS A 100 -2.98 16.69 -4.57
C HIS A 100 -3.94 16.93 -5.75
N LEU A 101 -4.57 15.88 -6.27
CA LEU A 101 -5.54 15.97 -7.36
C LEU A 101 -7.00 16.16 -6.90
N GLY A 102 -7.25 16.27 -5.59
CA GLY A 102 -8.61 16.39 -5.04
C GLY A 102 -9.47 15.12 -5.21
N LEU A 103 -8.83 13.96 -5.38
CA LEU A 103 -9.48 12.66 -5.59
C LEU A 103 -9.67 11.87 -4.28
N TRP A 104 -9.46 12.51 -3.12
CA TRP A 104 -9.40 11.83 -1.82
C TRP A 104 -10.65 11.01 -1.50
N LYS A 105 -11.84 11.49 -1.89
CA LYS A 105 -13.12 10.78 -1.72
C LYS A 105 -13.15 9.39 -2.37
N ASP A 106 -12.36 9.17 -3.42
CA ASP A 106 -12.32 7.90 -4.15
C ASP A 106 -11.23 6.96 -3.60
N TRP A 107 -10.42 7.42 -2.65
CA TRP A 107 -9.21 6.73 -2.21
C TRP A 107 -9.50 5.40 -1.50
N THR A 108 -10.52 5.34 -0.64
CA THR A 108 -10.93 4.11 0.06
C THR A 108 -11.30 3.01 -0.92
N ALA A 109 -12.09 3.34 -1.96
CA ALA A 109 -12.47 2.38 -2.99
C ALA A 109 -11.24 1.87 -3.80
N VAL A 110 -10.19 2.69 -3.93
CA VAL A 110 -8.93 2.28 -4.56
C VAL A 110 -8.18 1.31 -3.66
N LEU A 111 -8.06 1.60 -2.36
CA LEU A 111 -7.44 0.71 -1.38
C LEU A 111 -8.14 -0.66 -1.32
N ASP A 112 -9.47 -0.69 -1.35
CA ASP A 112 -10.23 -1.95 -1.38
C ASP A 112 -9.90 -2.80 -2.61
N ARG A 113 -9.77 -2.18 -3.78
CA ARG A 113 -9.35 -2.89 -5.00
C ARG A 113 -7.89 -3.35 -4.93
N LEU A 114 -6.99 -2.52 -4.40
CA LEU A 114 -5.56 -2.85 -4.22
C LEU A 114 -5.35 -4.05 -3.30
N ARG A 115 -6.26 -4.29 -2.33
CA ARG A 115 -6.22 -5.47 -1.45
C ARG A 115 -6.10 -6.80 -2.21
N THR A 116 -6.62 -6.87 -3.44
CA THR A 116 -6.62 -8.10 -4.26
C THR A 116 -5.31 -8.34 -5.04
N ASN A 117 -4.36 -7.40 -5.02
CA ASN A 117 -3.11 -7.53 -5.76
C ASN A 117 -2.21 -8.64 -5.19
N ILE A 118 -2.23 -8.82 -3.87
CA ILE A 118 -1.53 -9.90 -3.16
C ILE A 118 -2.52 -10.58 -2.21
N GLN A 119 -2.71 -11.88 -2.34
CA GLN A 119 -3.58 -12.66 -1.44
C GLN A 119 -2.78 -13.19 -0.25
N HIS A 120 -2.34 -12.29 0.63
CA HIS A 120 -1.55 -12.66 1.81
C HIS A 120 -1.80 -11.71 2.99
N PRO A 121 -1.84 -12.21 4.25
CA PRO A 121 -2.05 -11.39 5.44
C PRO A 121 -1.13 -10.15 5.54
N ALA A 122 0.15 -10.29 5.20
CA ALA A 122 1.10 -9.18 5.17
C ALA A 122 0.64 -7.99 4.29
N TRP A 123 0.01 -8.26 3.14
CA TRP A 123 -0.53 -7.20 2.29
C TRP A 123 -1.82 -6.62 2.85
N TYR A 124 -2.69 -7.45 3.43
CA TYR A 124 -3.92 -6.98 4.07
C TYR A 124 -3.63 -6.03 5.23
N ARG A 125 -2.58 -6.33 6.03
CA ARG A 125 -2.07 -5.42 7.07
C ARG A 125 -1.64 -4.07 6.49
N LYS A 126 -0.91 -4.06 5.37
CA LYS A 126 -0.48 -2.82 4.72
C LYS A 126 -1.66 -2.00 4.19
N ILE A 127 -2.69 -2.64 3.65
CA ILE A 127 -3.93 -1.95 3.23
C ILE A 127 -4.72 -1.42 4.42
N ALA A 128 -4.81 -2.16 5.52
CA ALA A 128 -5.44 -1.70 6.76
C ALA A 128 -4.76 -0.44 7.30
N TYR A 129 -3.42 -0.39 7.28
CA TYR A 129 -2.65 0.82 7.60
C TYR A 129 -3.11 2.03 6.76
N TYR A 130 -3.17 1.91 5.44
CA TYR A 130 -3.58 3.03 4.59
C TYR A 130 -5.05 3.44 4.75
N LEU A 131 -5.95 2.50 5.07
CA LEU A 131 -7.35 2.79 5.38
C LEU A 131 -7.49 3.53 6.72
N ALA A 132 -6.75 3.11 7.74
CA ALA A 132 -6.71 3.80 9.03
C ALA A 132 -6.11 5.20 8.88
N PHE A 133 -5.02 5.34 8.13
CA PHE A 133 -4.41 6.63 7.81
C PHE A 133 -5.39 7.57 7.07
N TYR A 134 -6.21 7.06 6.16
CA TYR A 134 -7.25 7.86 5.49
C TYR A 134 -8.20 8.51 6.51
N TYR A 135 -8.70 7.73 7.47
CA TYR A 135 -9.63 8.22 8.49
C TYR A 135 -8.98 9.10 9.55
N LEU A 136 -7.65 9.13 9.63
CA LEU A 136 -6.87 10.04 10.47
C LEU A 136 -6.58 11.40 9.81
N SER A 137 -6.91 11.58 8.54
CA SER A 137 -6.76 12.88 7.87
C SER A 137 -7.54 14.00 8.59
N PRO A 138 -7.17 15.30 8.43
CA PRO A 138 -7.86 16.40 9.08
C PRO A 138 -9.38 16.39 8.83
N GLY A 139 -10.18 16.44 9.90
CA GLY A 139 -11.64 16.30 9.84
C GLY A 139 -12.14 14.87 9.67
N GLY A 140 -11.24 13.87 9.79
CA GLY A 140 -11.55 12.46 9.70
C GLY A 140 -12.18 11.86 10.95
N ASP A 141 -12.47 10.56 10.88
CA ASP A 141 -13.16 9.78 11.91
C ASP A 141 -12.16 8.87 12.64
N ARG A 142 -11.66 9.34 13.78
CA ARG A 142 -10.66 8.63 14.58
C ARG A 142 -11.15 7.26 15.05
N ALA A 143 -12.45 7.11 15.33
CA ALA A 143 -13.02 5.82 15.73
C ALA A 143 -12.98 4.82 14.57
N LYS A 144 -13.31 5.25 13.35
CA LYS A 144 -13.12 4.43 12.15
C LYS A 144 -11.64 4.12 11.88
N ALA A 145 -10.74 5.07 12.11
CA ALA A 145 -9.31 4.82 11.98
C ALA A 145 -8.85 3.66 12.89
N ARG A 146 -9.30 3.64 14.15
CA ARG A 146 -9.05 2.50 15.08
C ARG A 146 -9.67 1.20 14.58
N GLN A 147 -10.90 1.23 14.09
CA GLN A 147 -11.57 0.05 13.53
C GLN A 147 -10.83 -0.54 12.32
N GLU A 148 -10.32 0.31 11.42
CA GLU A 148 -9.51 -0.13 10.29
C GLU A 148 -8.14 -0.66 10.74
N LEU A 149 -7.48 0.02 11.69
CA LEU A 149 -6.20 -0.43 12.23
C LEU A 149 -6.32 -1.80 12.91
N ALA A 150 -7.40 -2.05 13.65
CA ALA A 150 -7.64 -3.34 14.31
C ALA A 150 -7.68 -4.52 13.31
N LYS A 151 -8.02 -4.29 12.04
CA LYS A 151 -8.00 -5.31 10.98
C LYS A 151 -6.59 -5.73 10.59
N ALA A 152 -5.56 -4.94 10.93
CA ALA A 152 -4.18 -5.40 10.81
C ALA A 152 -3.90 -6.56 11.79
N GLY A 153 -4.67 -6.69 12.88
CA GLY A 153 -4.42 -7.61 13.97
C GLY A 153 -3.56 -6.98 15.08
N PRO A 154 -3.24 -7.72 16.15
CA PRO A 154 -2.54 -7.17 17.30
C PRO A 154 -1.18 -6.58 16.93
N ILE A 155 -0.89 -5.39 17.46
CA ILE A 155 0.43 -4.76 17.39
C ILE A 155 1.17 -5.13 18.69
N THR A 156 2.35 -5.73 18.55
CA THR A 156 3.14 -6.24 19.68
C THR A 156 4.57 -5.69 19.62
N LYS A 157 5.39 -5.94 20.64
CA LYS A 157 6.82 -5.56 20.65
C LYS A 157 7.64 -6.14 19.50
N LYS A 158 7.16 -7.21 18.87
CA LYS A 158 7.83 -7.84 17.71
C LYS A 158 7.46 -7.18 16.38
N GLU A 159 6.63 -6.13 16.39
CA GLU A 159 6.30 -5.41 15.18
C GLU A 159 7.55 -4.69 14.64
N GLU A 160 7.80 -4.87 13.35
CA GLU A 160 8.93 -4.27 12.63
C GLU A 160 8.47 -3.18 11.65
N ASP A 161 7.17 -3.12 11.30
CA ASP A 161 6.61 -2.06 10.46
C ASP A 161 6.49 -0.76 11.28
N LEU A 162 7.48 0.12 11.08
CA LEU A 162 7.57 1.42 11.72
C LEU A 162 6.36 2.32 11.44
N GLU A 163 5.79 2.24 10.24
CA GLU A 163 4.62 3.05 9.87
C GLU A 163 3.38 2.59 10.65
N LEU A 164 3.20 1.28 10.77
CA LEU A 164 2.09 0.69 11.53
C LEU A 164 2.22 0.99 13.03
N LEU A 165 3.43 0.94 13.57
CA LEU A 165 3.69 1.29 14.96
C LEU A 165 3.46 2.76 15.25
N GLN A 166 3.90 3.66 14.36
CA GLN A 166 3.61 5.08 14.51
C GLN A 166 2.11 5.32 14.53
N LEU A 167 1.38 4.70 13.60
CA LEU A 167 -0.07 4.85 13.51
C LEU A 167 -0.80 4.32 14.76
N TYR A 168 -0.31 3.20 15.31
CA TYR A 168 -0.82 2.63 16.54
C TYR A 168 -0.59 3.57 17.73
N VAL A 169 0.61 4.14 17.84
CA VAL A 169 0.91 5.14 18.87
C VAL A 169 -0.02 6.35 18.70
N ASP A 170 -0.14 6.87 17.48
CA ASP A 170 -0.97 8.04 17.20
C ASP A 170 -2.45 7.81 17.48
N LEU A 171 -2.96 6.56 17.53
CA LEU A 171 -4.36 6.25 17.76
C LEU A 171 -4.67 5.75 19.16
N GLU A 172 -3.81 4.93 19.74
CA GLU A 172 -4.11 4.16 20.96
C GLU A 172 -3.28 4.61 22.16
N PHE A 173 -2.15 5.30 21.97
CA PHE A 173 -1.18 5.51 23.04
C PHE A 173 -1.74 6.29 24.23
N ASP A 174 -2.57 7.30 23.98
CA ASP A 174 -3.19 8.10 25.03
C ASP A 174 -4.25 7.34 25.84
N ASP A 175 -4.77 6.24 25.29
CA ASP A 175 -5.79 5.40 25.92
C ASP A 175 -5.17 4.19 26.68
N LEU A 176 -3.87 3.93 26.50
CA LEU A 176 -3.18 2.81 27.15
C LEU A 176 -2.82 3.10 28.61
N PRO A 177 -2.83 2.09 29.52
CA PRO A 177 -2.21 2.20 30.83
C PRO A 177 -0.70 2.46 30.73
N PHE A 178 -0.13 3.21 31.69
CA PHE A 178 1.29 3.60 31.70
C PHE A 178 2.25 2.40 31.50
N ALA A 179 1.99 1.26 32.13
CA ALA A 179 2.82 0.06 31.97
C ALA A 179 2.89 -0.46 30.52
N ALA A 180 1.77 -0.43 29.79
CA ALA A 180 1.72 -0.83 28.38
C ALA A 180 2.43 0.19 27.47
N ARG A 181 2.37 1.49 27.81
CA ARG A 181 3.12 2.54 27.12
C ARG A 181 4.63 2.34 27.22
N ILE A 182 5.12 2.03 28.44
CA ILE A 182 6.54 1.75 28.68
C ILE A 182 7.01 0.47 27.99
N GLU A 183 6.17 -0.57 27.89
CA GLU A 183 6.49 -1.76 27.10
C GLU A 183 6.81 -1.45 25.63
N ILE A 184 6.02 -0.58 25.00
CA ILE A 184 6.13 -0.25 23.57
C ILE A 184 7.35 0.66 23.32
N LEU A 185 7.59 1.63 24.20
CA LEU A 185 8.72 2.55 24.08
C LEU A 185 10.05 1.94 24.51
N GLY A 186 10.06 1.14 25.58
CA GLY A 186 11.26 0.54 26.16
C GLY A 186 11.95 -0.47 25.24
N SER A 187 11.23 -1.13 24.33
CA SER A 187 11.82 -2.06 23.36
C SER A 187 12.57 -1.39 22.21
N ARG A 188 12.66 -0.05 22.19
CA ARG A 188 13.31 0.73 21.12
C ARG A 188 14.48 1.59 21.58
N LEU A 189 14.74 1.62 22.88
CA LEU A 189 15.83 2.38 23.50
C LEU A 189 17.06 1.52 23.80
N ASN A 190 17.07 0.26 23.36
CA ASN A 190 18.20 -0.67 23.45
C ASN A 190 18.63 -1.13 22.06
#